data_AF-A0A3M1GGM5-F1
#
_entry.id   AF-A0A3M1GGM5-F1
#
_cell.length_a   1.000
_cell.length_b   1.000
_cell.length_c   1.000
_cell.angle_alpha   90.00
_cell.angle_beta   90.00
_cell.angle_gamma   90.00
#
_symmetry.space_group_name_H-M   'P 1'
#
loop_
_entity.id
_entity.type
_entity.pdbx_description
1 polymer ?
#
loop_
_entity_poly.entity_id
_entity_poly.type
_entity_poly.pdbx_seq_one_letter_code
_entity_poly.pdbx_strand_id
1 'polypeptide(L)' 'MGVAGKTLGLLRHAKSDWAAAVARDIDRPLNPRGRDAAQRLGRYFARAG' A
#
# COMPACT_ATOMS: atom_id res chain seq x y z
N MET A 1 -11.16 33.21 -11.36
CA MET A 1 -11.08 32.19 -10.27
C MET A 1 -10.42 30.95 -10.86
N GLY A 2 -9.25 30.56 -10.39
CA GLY A 2 -8.55 29.37 -10.89
C GLY A 2 -9.21 28.08 -10.40
N VAL A 3 -9.27 27.06 -11.25
CA VAL A 3 -9.78 25.73 -10.91
C VAL A 3 -8.87 25.12 -9.84
N ALA A 4 -9.45 24.65 -8.73
CA ALA A 4 -8.70 23.90 -7.72
C ALA A 4 -8.11 22.62 -8.33
N GLY A 5 -6.78 22.49 -8.27
CA GLY A 5 -6.04 21.36 -8.82
C GLY A 5 -6.47 20.01 -8.21
N LYS A 6 -6.25 18.93 -8.96
CA LYS A 6 -6.48 17.55 -8.50
C LYS A 6 -5.16 16.94 -8.02
N THR A 7 -5.24 16.06 -7.03
CA THR A 7 -4.08 15.32 -6.50
C THR A 7 -4.11 13.88 -7.01
N LEU A 8 -2.99 13.41 -7.57
CA LEU A 8 -2.79 12.00 -7.95
C LEU A 8 -1.86 11.32 -6.95
N GLY A 9 -2.36 10.28 -6.27
CA GLY A 9 -1.55 9.43 -5.40
C GLY A 9 -0.97 8.24 -6.17
N LEU A 10 0.36 8.13 -6.22
CA LEU A 10 1.07 6.97 -6.77
C LEU A 10 1.69 6.14 -5.66
N LEU A 11 1.49 4.82 -5.72
CA LEU A 11 1.83 3.89 -4.66
C LEU A 11 2.48 2.65 -5.23
N ARG A 12 3.40 2.07 -4.48
CA ARG A 12 3.86 0.69 -4.71
C ARG A 12 3.12 -0.27 -3.77
N HIS A 13 3.12 -1.54 -4.13
CA HIS A 13 2.69 -2.63 -3.26
C HIS A 13 3.48 -2.62 -1.93
N ALA A 14 2.80 -2.95 -0.82
CA ALA A 14 3.42 -3.08 0.50
C ALA A 14 4.26 -4.36 0.59
N LYS A 15 5.32 -4.40 1.41
CA LYS A 15 6.31 -5.50 1.37
C LYS A 15 5.70 -6.91 1.51
N SER A 16 6.01 -7.78 0.56
CA SER A 16 5.70 -9.20 0.58
C SER A 16 6.57 -10.04 1.52
N ASP A 17 6.11 -11.25 1.85
CA ASP A 17 6.83 -12.25 2.62
C ASP A 17 7.55 -13.27 1.73
N TRP A 18 8.85 -13.06 1.52
CA TRP A 18 9.68 -13.94 0.69
C TRP A 18 9.93 -15.33 1.31
N ALA A 19 9.73 -15.48 2.63
CA ALA A 19 9.86 -16.77 3.30
C ALA A 19 8.58 -17.62 3.24
N ALA A 20 7.46 -17.07 2.75
CA ALA A 20 6.21 -17.80 2.63
C ALA A 20 6.33 -18.95 1.61
N ALA A 21 5.94 -20.15 2.04
CA ALA A 21 5.89 -21.35 1.21
C ALA A 21 4.62 -21.34 0.32
N VAL A 22 4.67 -20.55 -0.76
CA VAL A 22 3.58 -20.43 -1.74
C VAL A 22 4.03 -20.89 -3.12
N ALA A 23 3.11 -21.46 -3.91
CA ALA A 23 3.42 -22.03 -5.21
C ALA A 23 3.66 -20.98 -6.31
N ARG A 24 2.97 -19.83 -6.23
CA ARG A 24 3.08 -18.75 -7.20
C ARG A 24 3.41 -17.45 -6.50
N ASP A 25 4.16 -16.58 -7.16
CA ASP A 25 4.56 -15.29 -6.60
C ASP A 25 3.35 -14.39 -6.26
N ILE A 26 2.28 -14.44 -7.07
CA ILE A 26 1.05 -13.67 -6.83
C ILE A 26 0.31 -14.08 -5.55
N ASP A 27 0.55 -15.30 -5.05
CA ASP A 27 -0.07 -15.79 -3.82
C ASP A 27 0.71 -15.36 -2.56
N ARG A 28 1.83 -14.65 -2.72
CA ARG A 28 2.70 -14.25 -1.62
C ARG A 28 2.00 -13.22 -0.72
N PRO A 29 1.85 -13.49 0.59
CA PRO A 29 1.22 -12.54 1.51
C PRO A 29 2.15 -11.36 1.81
N LEU A 30 1.61 -10.33 2.48
CA LEU A 30 2.42 -9.27 3.07
C LEU A 30 3.21 -9.80 4.28
N ASN A 31 4.45 -9.37 4.45
CA ASN A 31 5.20 -9.61 5.68
C ASN A 31 4.73 -8.68 6.83
N PRO A 32 5.16 -8.87 8.09
CA PRO A 32 4.73 -8.01 9.20
C PRO A 32 4.93 -6.52 8.94
N ARG A 33 6.09 -6.13 8.40
CA ARG A 33 6.39 -4.73 8.05
C ARG A 33 5.48 -4.20 6.93
N GLY A 34 5.13 -5.04 5.98
CA GLY A 34 4.22 -4.74 4.87
C GLY A 34 2.80 -4.49 5.39
N ARG A 35 2.30 -5.34 6.29
CA ARG A 35 0.98 -5.16 6.93
C ARG A 35 0.90 -3.84 7.69
N ASP A 36 1.91 -3.52 8.50
CA ASP A 36 1.94 -2.26 9.26
C ASP A 36 2.02 -1.03 8.34
N ALA A 37 2.82 -1.11 7.27
CA ALA A 37 2.94 -0.02 6.30
C ALA A 37 1.63 0.20 5.54
N ALA A 38 0.95 -0.86 5.12
CA ALA A 38 -0.35 -0.79 4.46
C ALA A 38 -1.38 -0.09 5.35
N GLN A 39 -1.43 -0.43 6.64
CA GLN A 39 -2.33 0.22 7.60
C GLN A 39 -2.00 1.71 7.80
N ARG A 40 -0.72 2.07 7.95
CA ARG A 40 -0.32 3.49 8.09
C ARG A 40 -0.71 4.30 6.87
N LEU A 41 -0.51 3.73 5.69
CA LEU A 41 -0.87 4.37 4.42
C LEU A 41 -2.40 4.53 4.29
N GLY A 42 -3.18 3.51 4.64
CA GLY A 42 -4.64 3.61 4.68
C GLY A 42 -5.10 4.73 5.62
N ARG A 43 -4.50 4.84 6.82
CA ARG A 43 -4.77 5.96 7.75
C ARG A 43 -4.35 7.31 7.21
N TYR A 44 -3.31 7.39 6.37
CA TYR A 44 -2.90 8.64 5.73
C TYR A 44 -3.94 9.08 4.71
N PHE A 45 -4.35 8.19 3.80
CA PHE A 45 -5.35 8.53 2.78
C PHE A 45 -6.73 8.85 3.35
N ALA A 46 -7.17 8.12 4.38
CA ALA A 46 -8.42 8.44 5.09
C ALA A 46 -8.43 9.85 5.69
N ARG A 47 -7.26 10.43 5.99
CA ARG A 47 -7.11 11.81 6.46
C ARG A 47 -6.89 12.81 5.31
N ALA A 48 -6.41 12.34 4.17
CA ALA A 48 -6.02 13.19 3.04
C ALA A 48 -7.21 13.59 2.14
N GLY A 49 -8.35 12.89 2.22
CA GLY A 49 -9.59 13.22 1.50
C GLY A 49 -9.97 12.17 0.46
#